data_AF-A0ABD3NXS1-F1
#
_entry.id   AF-A0ABD3NXS1-F1
#
_cell.length_a   1.000
_cell.length_b   1.000
_cell.length_c   1.000
_cell.angle_alpha   90.00
_cell.angle_beta   90.00
_cell.angle_gamma   90.00
#
_symmetry.space_group_name_H-M   'P 1'
#
loop_
_entity.id
_entity.type
_entity.pdbx_description
1 polymer ?
#
loop_
_entity_poly.entity_id
_entity_poly.type
_entity_poly.pdbx_seq_one_letter_code
_entity_poly.pdbx_strand_id
1 'polypeptide(L)'
;MVVLSASILSNRGSKPLVSRQFVEMNRMRVEGLLAAFPKLMGHSKQHTFVETDAVRYVYQPMENNMFLLLITTKASNIVEDLGTLRLLAKVVPDVAGSITEHSINEHAFELIFAFDEVLTSGGYKEDITPSTIRTNLEMHSHEEEMALMLKKSKEDAAKEQMQAQAKAIKDRQMAALRDNIMSGGSAGGMKSSSGMVGFGGGGPPSTGTDPFSQMNNLFNQGANGSGAPVNQFEADNPYANLGKSSLPEPEAPKVVAKGMKLGGLGGAKKKDSLMAAMASEDAFGFGGGAAADPFGLGLDTPAAPAVPAAPSAPATILVEEKITVQMTREGGIESSEVKGTITYTANTDAGVLANVAVNKNVYGSKCSAGWSFATHPKVEKKDYEKSGILALKGGKGFPLNRPVGILRWNYSGEDSAPFTVNCWPENAGNGTITVNMEFELQRTDGVFTDVNILLPLGTTDPPAIESIDGQYKHDPNTGMMCWHQDVVDANNSTGSLEFTIAGNDEDVFFPVQVAFTSQSLMCPIEVTSLTNAESGSPIPNNMTVRLVPESYQCV
;
A
#
# COMPACT_ATOMS: atom_id res chain seq x y z
N MET A 1 -15.66 14.95 3.20
CA MET A 1 -14.75 13.83 3.49
C MET A 1 -13.77 13.80 2.34
N VAL A 2 -12.67 14.54 2.46
CA VAL A 2 -11.74 14.77 1.34
C VAL A 2 -10.36 15.16 1.90
N VAL A 3 -9.32 14.48 1.42
CA VAL A 3 -7.92 14.90 1.51
C VAL A 3 -7.68 16.01 0.50
N LEU A 4 -7.33 17.20 0.95
CA LEU A 4 -7.10 18.36 0.08
C LEU A 4 -5.75 18.26 -0.64
N SER A 5 -4.71 17.86 0.09
CA SER A 5 -3.36 17.71 -0.47
C SER A 5 -2.52 16.72 0.34
N ALA A 6 -1.59 16.05 -0.34
CA ALA A 6 -0.52 15.25 0.25
C ALA A 6 0.84 15.89 -0.05
N SER A 7 1.72 15.99 0.93
CA SER A 7 3.00 16.68 0.80
C SER A 7 4.12 15.98 1.56
N ILE A 8 5.31 15.96 0.98
CA ILE A 8 6.54 15.52 1.62
C ILE A 8 7.37 16.77 1.93
N LEU A 9 7.74 16.93 3.20
CA LEU A 9 8.43 18.11 3.70
C LEU A 9 9.79 17.71 4.29
N SER A 10 10.84 18.45 3.95
CA SER A 10 12.18 18.36 4.53
C SER A 10 12.40 19.40 5.63
N ASN A 11 13.50 19.26 6.37
CA ASN A 11 13.99 20.21 7.37
C ASN A 11 12.93 20.53 8.43
N ARG A 12 12.50 19.51 9.20
CA ARG A 12 11.49 19.65 10.27
C ARG A 12 10.15 20.20 9.77
N GLY A 13 9.75 19.84 8.56
CA GLY A 13 8.48 20.25 7.97
C GLY A 13 8.49 21.63 7.30
N SER A 14 9.63 22.31 7.20
CA SER A 14 9.70 23.71 6.73
C SER A 14 9.84 23.87 5.21
N LYS A 15 10.38 22.86 4.51
CA LYS A 15 10.63 22.93 3.07
C LYS A 15 9.81 21.87 2.34
N PRO A 16 8.84 22.24 1.49
CA PRO A 16 8.15 21.25 0.67
C PRO A 16 9.06 20.72 -0.43
N LEU A 17 9.19 19.39 -0.51
CA LEU A 17 9.88 18.68 -1.59
C LEU A 17 8.90 18.35 -2.72
N VAL A 18 7.82 17.66 -2.36
CA VAL A 18 6.74 17.26 -3.27
C VAL A 18 5.42 17.63 -2.61
N SER A 19 4.50 18.20 -3.38
CA SER A 19 3.15 18.52 -2.89
C SER A 19 2.14 18.29 -4.01
N ARG A 20 1.24 17.34 -3.81
CA ARG A 20 0.15 17.00 -4.72
C ARG A 20 -1.18 17.49 -4.15
N GLN A 21 -1.92 18.27 -4.92
CA GLN A 21 -3.25 18.76 -4.56
C GLN A 21 -4.31 17.96 -5.30
N PHE A 22 -5.30 17.45 -4.55
CA PHE A 22 -6.43 16.67 -5.08
C PHE A 22 -7.71 17.49 -5.16
N VAL A 23 -7.70 18.69 -4.59
CA VAL A 23 -8.76 19.68 -4.68
C VAL A 23 -8.16 20.98 -5.16
N GLU A 24 -8.88 21.69 -6.02
CA GLU A 24 -8.45 22.98 -6.53
C GLU A 24 -8.26 23.99 -5.39
N MET A 25 -7.02 24.46 -5.24
CA MET A 25 -6.62 25.42 -4.22
C MET A 25 -5.69 26.46 -4.86
N ASN A 26 -5.93 27.73 -4.55
CA ASN A 26 -5.03 28.79 -5.00
C ASN A 26 -3.62 28.58 -4.39
N ARG A 27 -2.57 28.80 -5.19
CA ARG A 27 -1.17 28.63 -4.80
C ARG A 27 -0.83 29.32 -3.47
N MET A 28 -1.30 30.57 -3.29
CA MET A 28 -1.06 31.32 -2.04
C MET A 28 -1.63 30.59 -0.80
N ARG A 29 -2.76 29.91 -0.96
CA ARG A 29 -3.38 29.15 0.12
C ARG A 29 -2.57 27.90 0.45
N VAL A 30 -2.08 27.18 -0.57
CA VAL A 30 -1.24 25.98 -0.38
C VAL A 30 0.06 26.36 0.33
N GLU A 31 0.80 27.34 -0.20
CA GLU A 31 2.05 27.81 0.40
C GLU A 31 1.83 28.33 1.84
N GLY A 32 0.74 29.07 2.08
CA GLY A 32 0.39 29.55 3.43
C GLY A 32 0.10 28.42 4.42
N LEU A 33 -0.62 27.38 3.99
CA LEU A 33 -0.92 26.22 4.85
C LEU A 33 0.33 25.39 5.16
N LEU A 34 1.23 25.20 4.19
CA LEU A 34 2.49 24.49 4.38
C LEU A 34 3.47 25.29 5.24
N ALA A 35 3.55 26.61 5.06
CA ALA A 35 4.41 27.48 5.87
C ALA A 35 3.95 27.60 7.34
N ALA A 36 2.65 27.40 7.61
CA ALA A 36 2.12 27.38 8.96
C ALA A 36 2.47 26.09 9.72
N PHE A 37 2.61 24.96 9.02
CA PHE A 37 2.76 23.63 9.61
C PHE A 37 3.91 23.51 10.64
N PRO A 38 5.16 23.96 10.37
CA PRO A 38 6.25 23.88 11.36
C PRO A 38 5.94 24.57 12.69
N LYS A 39 5.16 25.66 12.65
CA LYS A 39 4.78 26.43 13.86
C LYS A 39 3.72 25.70 14.69
N LEU A 40 2.99 24.78 14.06
CA LEU A 40 1.92 24.00 14.68
C LEU A 40 2.45 22.71 15.34
N MET A 41 3.60 22.19 14.91
CA MET A 41 4.26 21.00 15.48
C MET A 41 4.96 21.26 16.82
N GLY A 42 4.38 22.05 17.74
CA GLY A 42 5.02 22.50 18.99
C GLY A 42 5.75 21.39 19.78
N HIS A 43 6.77 21.79 20.53
CA HIS A 43 7.79 20.92 21.17
C HIS A 43 7.32 19.85 22.17
N SER A 44 6.02 19.60 22.38
CA SER A 44 5.59 18.79 23.53
C SER A 44 4.41 17.84 23.35
N LYS A 45 3.91 17.56 22.13
CA LYS A 45 2.86 16.54 21.96
C LYS A 45 3.05 15.72 20.69
N GLN A 46 3.21 14.41 20.85
CA GLN A 46 3.18 13.42 19.75
C GLN A 46 1.75 13.22 19.25
N HIS A 47 1.09 14.27 18.76
CA HIS A 47 -0.16 14.10 18.03
C HIS A 47 0.16 13.77 16.57
N THR A 48 -0.46 12.71 16.03
CA THR A 48 -0.39 12.36 14.60
C THR A 48 -1.25 13.26 13.71
N PHE A 49 -1.89 14.27 14.31
CA PHE A 49 -2.65 15.30 13.62
C PHE A 49 -2.74 16.58 14.45
N VAL A 50 -2.92 17.72 13.79
CA VAL A 50 -3.21 19.03 14.40
C VAL A 50 -4.41 19.64 13.70
N GLU A 51 -5.41 20.07 14.48
CA GLU A 51 -6.57 20.79 13.96
C GLU A 51 -6.40 22.29 14.09
N THR A 52 -6.70 23.00 13.01
CA THR A 52 -6.87 24.46 13.02
C THR A 52 -8.34 24.81 12.80
N ASP A 53 -8.66 26.10 12.70
CA ASP A 53 -10.02 26.54 12.41
C ASP A 53 -10.47 26.11 10.99
N ALA A 54 -9.55 26.17 10.01
CA ALA A 54 -9.86 25.94 8.60
C ALA A 54 -9.62 24.50 8.12
N VAL A 55 -8.56 23.83 8.58
CA VAL A 55 -8.15 22.49 8.09
C VAL A 55 -7.57 21.64 9.21
N ARG A 56 -7.55 20.32 8.99
CA ARG A 56 -6.82 19.35 9.81
C ARG A 56 -5.52 18.96 9.08
N TYR A 57 -4.41 18.98 9.79
CA TYR A 57 -3.12 18.47 9.33
C TYR A 57 -2.95 17.08 9.93
N VAL A 58 -2.77 16.05 9.12
CA VAL A 58 -2.47 14.69 9.57
C VAL A 58 -1.07 14.36 9.08
N TYR A 59 -0.15 13.99 9.97
CA TYR A 59 1.25 13.85 9.59
C TYR A 59 1.94 12.72 10.31
N GLN A 60 2.99 12.22 9.66
CA GLN A 60 3.84 11.16 10.18
C GLN A 60 5.30 11.55 9.93
N PRO A 61 6.16 11.54 10.96
CA PRO A 61 7.59 11.70 10.76
C PRO A 61 8.13 10.51 9.96
N MET A 62 8.99 10.83 8.99
CA MET A 62 9.77 9.86 8.21
C MET A 62 11.24 9.96 8.63
N GLU A 63 12.08 9.07 8.10
CA GLU A 63 13.52 9.12 8.29
C GLU A 63 14.11 10.47 7.83
N ASN A 64 15.32 10.78 8.31
CA ASN A 64 16.11 11.94 7.87
C ASN A 64 15.42 13.31 8.07
N ASN A 65 14.66 13.49 9.16
CA ASN A 65 13.94 14.73 9.50
C ASN A 65 12.93 15.17 8.43
N MET A 66 12.39 14.21 7.67
CA MET A 66 11.31 14.45 6.72
C MET A 66 9.94 14.15 7.33
N PHE A 67 8.91 14.76 6.78
CA PHE A 67 7.54 14.64 7.24
C PHE A 67 6.63 14.38 6.05
N LEU A 68 5.81 13.35 6.16
CA LEU A 68 4.68 13.15 5.26
C LEU A 68 3.45 13.82 5.87
N LEU A 69 2.84 14.72 5.12
CA LEU A 69 1.75 15.57 5.55
C LEU A 69 0.53 15.42 4.64
N LEU A 70 -0.62 15.12 5.23
CA LEU A 70 -1.93 15.28 4.61
C LEU A 70 -2.63 16.52 5.18
N ILE A 71 -3.21 17.32 4.30
CA ILE A 71 -4.12 18.40 4.70
C ILE A 71 -5.52 17.93 4.35
N THR A 72 -6.40 17.81 5.35
CA THR A 72 -7.76 17.30 5.18
C THR A 72 -8.78 18.29 5.75
N THR A 73 -10.04 18.11 5.36
CA THR A 73 -11.15 18.87 5.96
C THR A 73 -11.48 18.33 7.35
N LYS A 74 -11.95 19.18 8.27
CA LYS A 74 -12.33 18.75 9.64
C LYS A 74 -13.45 17.70 9.67
N ALA A 75 -14.29 17.71 8.64
CA ALA A 75 -15.36 16.73 8.44
C ALA A 75 -14.87 15.41 7.79
N SER A 76 -13.57 15.26 7.49
CA SER A 76 -13.01 14.01 7.01
C SER A 76 -12.88 12.98 8.13
N ASN A 77 -13.01 11.71 7.76
CA ASN A 77 -12.82 10.61 8.69
C ASN A 77 -11.33 10.45 8.99
N ILE A 78 -10.93 10.81 10.21
CA ILE A 78 -9.52 10.80 10.61
C ILE A 78 -8.89 9.40 10.57
N VAL A 79 -9.67 8.35 10.81
CA VAL A 79 -9.18 6.96 10.79
C VAL A 79 -8.82 6.56 9.36
N GLU A 80 -9.62 7.01 8.40
CA GLU A 80 -9.38 6.79 6.97
C GLU A 80 -8.19 7.63 6.49
N ASP A 81 -8.13 8.91 6.88
CA ASP A 81 -7.00 9.80 6.57
C ASP A 81 -5.66 9.23 7.11
N LEU A 82 -5.65 8.70 8.33
CA LEU A 82 -4.49 8.00 8.91
C LEU A 82 -4.15 6.70 8.16
N GLY A 83 -5.17 5.98 7.66
CA GLY A 83 -4.99 4.83 6.79
C GLY A 83 -4.29 5.20 5.47
N THR A 84 -4.74 6.28 4.83
CA THR A 84 -4.11 6.85 3.63
C THR A 84 -2.68 7.27 3.89
N LEU A 85 -2.42 7.98 5.00
CA LEU A 85 -1.08 8.42 5.38
C LEU A 85 -0.12 7.23 5.56
N ARG A 86 -0.57 6.16 6.24
CA ARG A 86 0.23 4.93 6.43
C ARG A 86 0.52 4.21 5.11
N LEU A 87 -0.42 4.24 4.15
CA LEU A 87 -0.20 3.66 2.84
C LEU A 87 0.83 4.47 2.06
N LEU A 88 0.68 5.79 2.00
CA LEU A 88 1.63 6.68 1.35
C LEU A 88 3.03 6.60 1.98
N ALA A 89 3.13 6.47 3.30
CA ALA A 89 4.41 6.28 3.99
C ALA A 89 5.17 5.02 3.55
N LYS A 90 4.47 4.00 3.06
CA LYS A 90 5.08 2.78 2.46
C LYS A 90 5.39 2.96 0.98
N VAL A 91 4.56 3.70 0.24
CA VAL A 91 4.73 3.95 -1.19
C VAL A 91 5.93 4.86 -1.46
N VAL A 92 6.16 5.88 -0.63
CA VAL A 92 7.29 6.83 -0.81
C VAL A 92 8.66 6.12 -0.90
N PRO A 93 9.07 5.27 0.06
CA PRO A 93 10.34 4.55 -0.05
C PRO A 93 10.33 3.49 -1.16
N ASP A 94 9.17 2.91 -1.50
CA ASP A 94 9.07 1.91 -2.57
C ASP A 94 9.34 2.53 -3.96
N VAL A 95 8.84 3.75 -4.19
CA VAL A 95 9.02 4.48 -5.45
C VAL A 95 10.37 5.19 -5.50
N ALA A 96 10.77 5.88 -4.42
CA ALA A 96 12.01 6.64 -4.41
C ALA A 96 13.26 5.74 -4.23
N GLY A 97 13.10 4.53 -3.69
CA GLY A 97 14.18 3.60 -3.35
C GLY A 97 14.98 3.99 -2.09
N SER A 98 14.98 5.27 -1.69
CA SER A 98 15.58 5.74 -0.44
C SER A 98 14.84 6.96 0.13
N ILE A 99 14.87 7.14 1.45
CA ILE A 99 14.26 8.32 2.10
C ILE A 99 15.34 9.41 2.24
N THR A 100 15.77 9.96 1.11
CA THR A 100 16.70 11.11 1.05
C THR A 100 16.12 12.26 0.21
N GLU A 101 16.47 13.50 0.55
CA GLU A 101 15.97 14.68 -0.20
C GLU A 101 16.35 14.63 -1.69
N HIS A 102 17.51 14.06 -2.03
CA HIS A 102 17.94 13.90 -3.41
C HIS A 102 17.05 12.92 -4.17
N SER A 103 16.86 11.72 -3.63
CA SER A 103 16.08 10.64 -4.23
C SER A 103 14.61 11.00 -4.40
N ILE A 104 14.00 11.70 -3.44
CA ILE A 104 12.61 12.18 -3.54
C ILE A 104 12.44 13.22 -4.64
N ASN A 105 13.41 14.13 -4.81
CA ASN A 105 13.36 15.12 -5.89
C ASN A 105 13.57 14.48 -7.28
N GLU A 106 14.45 13.48 -7.36
CA GLU A 106 14.69 12.74 -8.61
C GLU A 106 13.43 11.98 -9.07
N HIS A 107 12.71 11.37 -8.14
CA HIS A 107 11.50 10.57 -8.41
C HIS A 107 10.18 11.35 -8.15
N ALA A 108 10.22 12.69 -8.19
CA ALA A 108 9.08 13.52 -7.80
C ALA A 108 7.82 13.28 -8.67
N PHE A 109 7.99 13.04 -9.98
CA PHE A 109 6.87 12.76 -10.87
C PHE A 109 6.25 11.38 -10.63
N GLU A 110 7.08 10.36 -10.39
CA GLU A 110 6.63 9.02 -10.07
C GLU A 110 5.87 9.00 -8.74
N LEU A 111 6.35 9.76 -7.75
CA LEU A 111 5.65 9.95 -6.49
C LEU A 111 4.29 10.64 -6.68
N ILE A 112 4.18 11.62 -7.58
CA ILE A 112 2.90 12.25 -7.91
C ILE A 112 1.92 11.23 -8.51
N PHE A 113 2.39 10.42 -9.47
CA PHE A 113 1.55 9.37 -10.05
C PHE A 113 1.14 8.33 -9.00
N ALA A 114 2.08 7.92 -8.14
CA ALA A 114 1.80 6.98 -7.07
C ALA A 114 0.78 7.54 -6.07
N PHE A 115 0.81 8.86 -5.84
CA PHE A 115 -0.16 9.54 -5.00
C PHE A 115 -1.54 9.61 -5.65
N ASP A 116 -1.61 9.77 -6.97
CA ASP A 116 -2.86 9.74 -7.74
C ASP A 116 -3.50 8.32 -7.77
N GLU A 117 -2.69 7.26 -7.68
CA GLU A 117 -3.21 5.88 -7.52
C GLU A 117 -3.81 5.63 -6.13
N VAL A 118 -3.34 6.35 -5.10
CA VAL A 118 -3.84 6.21 -3.72
C VAL A 118 -5.05 7.11 -3.45
N LEU A 119 -5.09 8.27 -4.11
CA LEU A 119 -6.10 9.30 -3.91
C LEU A 119 -6.64 9.78 -5.26
N THR A 120 -7.95 9.63 -5.46
CA THR A 120 -8.63 10.12 -6.68
C THR A 120 -8.54 11.65 -6.77
N SER A 121 -8.82 12.22 -7.96
CA SER A 121 -8.94 13.67 -8.27
C SER A 121 -10.04 14.46 -7.50
N GLY A 122 -10.54 13.90 -6.40
CA GLY A 122 -11.39 14.57 -5.42
C GLY A 122 -10.98 14.29 -3.97
N GLY A 123 -9.77 13.74 -3.77
CA GLY A 123 -9.16 13.43 -2.47
C GLY A 123 -9.87 12.33 -1.69
N TYR A 124 -10.49 11.39 -2.39
CA TYR A 124 -11.06 10.17 -1.82
C TYR A 124 -10.01 9.07 -1.85
N LYS A 125 -9.92 8.29 -0.77
CA LYS A 125 -9.02 7.16 -0.69
C LYS A 125 -9.49 6.04 -1.61
N GLU A 126 -8.55 5.47 -2.35
CA GLU A 126 -8.76 4.22 -3.08
C GLU A 126 -8.24 3.03 -2.25
N ASP A 127 -9.02 1.95 -2.22
CA ASP A 127 -8.62 0.72 -1.53
C ASP A 127 -7.70 -0.12 -2.43
N ILE A 128 -6.47 0.38 -2.59
CA ILE A 128 -5.44 -0.22 -3.43
C ILE A 128 -4.27 -0.74 -2.58
N THR A 129 -3.59 -1.79 -3.07
CA THR A 129 -2.41 -2.36 -2.42
C THR A 129 -1.12 -1.77 -3.00
N PRO A 130 -0.01 -1.69 -2.24
CA PRO A 130 1.28 -1.21 -2.78
C PRO A 130 1.75 -1.95 -4.05
N SER A 131 1.47 -3.25 -4.15
CA SER A 131 1.79 -4.04 -5.35
C SER A 131 0.97 -3.62 -6.56
N THR A 132 -0.33 -3.34 -6.39
CA THR A 132 -1.17 -2.85 -7.49
C THR A 132 -0.74 -1.46 -7.93
N ILE A 133 -0.35 -0.58 -6.99
CA ILE A 133 0.21 0.73 -7.32
C ILE A 133 1.43 0.57 -8.22
N ARG A 134 2.33 -0.37 -7.92
CA ARG A 134 3.51 -0.65 -8.77
C ARG A 134 3.12 -1.06 -10.19
N THR A 135 2.19 -2.00 -10.33
CA THR A 135 1.69 -2.43 -11.64
C THR A 135 1.02 -1.30 -12.41
N ASN A 136 0.26 -0.43 -11.73
CA ASN A 136 -0.36 0.73 -12.37
C ASN A 136 0.69 1.76 -12.80
N LEU A 137 1.75 1.96 -12.01
CA LEU A 137 2.88 2.83 -12.34
C LEU A 137 3.69 2.35 -13.55
N GLU A 138 3.67 1.05 -13.88
CA GLU A 138 4.27 0.54 -15.13
C GLU A 138 3.53 1.05 -16.38
N MET A 139 2.32 1.62 -16.21
CA MET A 139 1.46 2.16 -17.27
C MET A 139 1.28 1.21 -18.47
N HIS A 140 1.34 -0.10 -18.20
CA HIS A 140 1.29 -1.12 -19.23
C HIS A 140 -0.16 -1.44 -19.62
N SER A 141 -0.55 -1.09 -20.84
CA SER A 141 -1.88 -1.40 -21.38
C SER A 141 -1.84 -2.61 -22.33
N HIS A 142 -2.41 -3.73 -21.88
CA HIS A 142 -2.55 -4.94 -22.71
C HIS A 142 -3.40 -4.68 -23.97
N GLU A 143 -4.42 -3.82 -23.87
CA GLU A 143 -5.28 -3.47 -25.01
C GLU A 143 -4.49 -2.75 -26.10
N GLU A 144 -3.58 -1.85 -25.72
CA GLU A 144 -2.69 -1.17 -26.66
C GLU A 144 -1.73 -2.15 -27.35
N GLU A 145 -1.14 -3.08 -26.60
CA GLU A 145 -0.24 -4.10 -27.16
C GLU A 145 -0.96 -4.97 -28.19
N MET A 146 -2.20 -5.41 -27.90
CA MET A 146 -3.00 -6.17 -28.87
C MET A 146 -3.37 -5.35 -30.10
N ALA A 147 -3.70 -4.06 -29.93
CA ALA A 147 -4.02 -3.17 -31.03
C ALA A 147 -2.80 -2.97 -31.96
N LEU A 148 -1.61 -2.77 -31.38
CA LEU A 148 -0.34 -2.70 -32.11
C LEU A 148 -0.04 -4.00 -32.85
N MET A 149 -0.24 -5.16 -32.21
CA MET A 149 -0.03 -6.47 -32.83
C MET A 149 -0.98 -6.70 -34.01
N LEU A 150 -2.26 -6.37 -33.86
CA LEU A 150 -3.26 -6.49 -34.92
C LEU A 150 -2.95 -5.56 -36.09
N LYS A 151 -2.55 -4.32 -35.81
CA LYS A 151 -2.15 -3.36 -36.84
C LYS A 151 -0.95 -3.87 -37.63
N LYS A 152 0.08 -4.37 -36.94
CA LYS A 152 1.27 -4.96 -37.57
C LYS A 152 0.92 -6.18 -38.42
N SER A 153 0.06 -7.08 -37.91
CA SER A 153 -0.42 -8.24 -38.66
C SER A 153 -1.18 -7.84 -39.94
N LYS A 154 -2.02 -6.80 -39.87
CA LYS A 154 -2.72 -6.25 -41.04
C LYS A 154 -1.76 -5.64 -42.06
N GLU A 155 -0.76 -4.89 -41.61
CA GLU A 155 0.27 -4.29 -42.47
C GLU A 155 1.11 -5.36 -43.18
N ASP A 156 1.54 -6.39 -42.45
CA ASP A 156 2.32 -7.50 -43.02
C ASP A 156 1.49 -8.30 -44.04
N ALA A 157 0.22 -8.60 -43.73
CA ALA A 157 -0.69 -9.27 -44.64
C ALA A 157 -0.95 -8.44 -45.93
N ALA A 158 -1.10 -7.13 -45.81
CA ALA A 158 -1.26 -6.24 -46.95
C ALA A 158 0.00 -6.19 -47.82
N LYS A 159 1.19 -6.18 -47.19
CA LYS A 159 2.48 -6.19 -47.86
C LYS A 159 2.73 -7.49 -48.63
N GLU A 160 2.39 -8.64 -48.04
CA GLU A 160 2.53 -9.94 -48.70
C GLU A 160 1.58 -10.07 -49.89
N GLN A 161 0.33 -9.64 -49.75
CA GLN A 161 -0.62 -9.61 -50.88
C GLN A 161 -0.14 -8.68 -52.01
N MET A 162 0.39 -7.51 -51.67
CA MET A 162 0.96 -6.59 -52.66
C MET A 162 2.14 -7.21 -53.41
N GLN A 163 3.05 -7.89 -52.69
CA GLN A 163 4.20 -8.57 -53.31
C GLN A 163 3.77 -9.74 -54.19
N ALA A 164 2.80 -10.54 -53.76
CA ALA A 164 2.26 -11.64 -54.55
C ALA A 164 1.62 -11.14 -55.85
N GLN A 165 0.81 -10.07 -55.77
CA GLN A 165 0.20 -9.45 -56.95
C GLN A 165 1.26 -8.81 -57.88
N ALA A 166 2.25 -8.12 -57.34
CA ALA A 166 3.35 -7.53 -58.12
C ALA A 166 4.15 -8.61 -58.86
N LYS A 167 4.44 -9.74 -58.19
CA LYS A 167 5.11 -10.89 -58.81
C LYS A 167 4.26 -11.50 -59.92
N ALA A 168 2.97 -11.72 -59.67
CA ALA A 168 2.05 -12.26 -60.69
C ALA A 168 1.93 -11.35 -61.92
N ILE A 169 1.88 -10.02 -61.74
CA ILE A 169 1.86 -9.05 -62.85
C ILE A 169 3.18 -9.13 -63.63
N LYS A 170 4.33 -9.17 -62.93
CA LYS A 170 5.65 -9.26 -63.56
C LYS A 170 5.81 -10.55 -64.36
N ASP A 171 5.38 -11.69 -63.82
CA ASP A 171 5.43 -12.98 -64.49
C ASP A 171 4.52 -12.98 -65.74
N ARG A 172 3.33 -12.37 -65.65
CA ARG A 172 2.42 -12.21 -66.79
C ARG A 172 3.00 -11.33 -67.90
N GLN A 173 3.66 -10.23 -67.55
CA GLN A 173 4.35 -9.37 -68.52
C GLN A 173 5.52 -10.09 -69.18
N MET A 174 6.29 -10.88 -68.42
CA MET A 174 7.43 -11.64 -68.95
C MET A 174 6.98 -12.79 -69.86
N ALA A 175 5.86 -13.46 -69.54
CA ALA A 175 5.24 -14.46 -70.40
C ALA A 175 4.72 -13.85 -71.71
N ALA A 176 4.03 -12.70 -71.65
CA ALA A 176 3.58 -11.97 -72.83
C ALA A 176 4.75 -11.50 -73.72
N LEU A 177 5.87 -11.08 -73.11
CA LEU A 177 7.08 -10.72 -73.85
C LEU A 177 7.72 -11.95 -74.53
N ARG A 178 7.70 -13.12 -73.87
CA ARG A 178 8.17 -14.39 -74.45
C ARG A 178 7.30 -14.89 -75.60
N ASP A 179 5.97 -14.80 -75.48
CA ASP A 179 5.03 -15.15 -76.57
C ASP A 179 5.19 -14.24 -77.79
N ASN A 180 5.49 -12.95 -77.56
CA ASN A 180 5.76 -12.00 -78.64
C ASN A 180 7.11 -12.27 -79.34
N ILE A 181 8.01 -13.03 -78.71
CA ILE A 181 9.31 -13.45 -79.28
C ILE A 181 9.21 -14.84 -79.95
N MET A 182 8.34 -15.74 -79.50
CA MET A 182 8.19 -17.09 -80.09
C MET A 182 7.13 -17.20 -81.20
N SER A 183 6.15 -16.29 -81.31
CA SER A 183 5.07 -16.40 -82.32
C SER A 183 5.32 -15.64 -83.64
N GLY A 184 6.48 -15.00 -83.83
CA GLY A 184 6.72 -14.19 -85.03
C GLY A 184 8.18 -14.14 -85.45
N GLY A 185 8.61 -15.10 -86.26
CA GLY A 185 9.77 -14.89 -87.11
C GLY A 185 9.42 -13.94 -88.25
N SER A 186 10.06 -12.76 -88.29
CA SER A 186 10.79 -12.23 -89.46
C SER A 186 10.94 -10.70 -89.39
N ALA A 187 12.20 -10.27 -89.48
CA ALA A 187 12.77 -9.02 -89.98
C ALA A 187 11.86 -7.80 -90.26
N GLY A 188 12.25 -6.64 -89.70
CA GLY A 188 12.08 -5.36 -90.39
C GLY A 188 11.97 -4.11 -89.52
N GLY A 189 13.08 -3.35 -89.40
CA GLY A 189 13.03 -1.89 -89.42
C GLY A 189 12.74 -1.12 -88.12
N MET A 190 13.79 -0.49 -87.59
CA MET A 190 13.86 0.82 -86.92
C MET A 190 12.61 1.38 -86.20
N LYS A 191 12.73 1.71 -84.90
CA LYS A 191 13.23 3.02 -84.42
C LYS A 191 13.33 3.03 -82.89
N SER A 192 14.46 3.53 -82.41
CA SER A 192 14.67 4.00 -81.04
C SER A 192 13.64 5.08 -80.68
N SER A 193 12.94 4.91 -79.57
CA SER A 193 12.42 6.03 -78.78
C SER A 193 12.28 5.58 -77.33
N SER A 194 13.33 5.89 -76.57
CA SER A 194 13.29 6.00 -75.11
C SER A 194 12.06 6.80 -74.68
N GLY A 195 11.15 6.14 -73.95
CA GLY A 195 10.01 6.75 -73.28
C GLY A 195 10.08 6.49 -71.78
N MET A 196 11.27 6.72 -71.21
CA MET A 196 11.52 6.75 -69.78
C MET A 196 10.89 8.04 -69.22
N VAL A 197 9.74 7.93 -68.55
CA VAL A 197 9.23 8.98 -67.67
C VAL A 197 10.11 9.04 -66.43
N GLY A 198 11.27 9.67 -66.59
CA GLY A 198 12.13 10.12 -65.50
C GLY A 198 11.63 11.47 -65.00
N PHE A 199 11.03 11.48 -63.81
CA PHE A 199 10.74 12.70 -63.08
C PHE A 199 12.07 13.24 -62.52
N GLY A 200 12.48 14.40 -63.04
CA GLY A 200 13.82 14.95 -62.91
C GLY A 200 14.21 15.36 -61.50
N GLY A 201 15.50 15.17 -61.20
CA GLY A 201 16.20 15.86 -60.12
C GLY A 201 16.78 17.19 -60.60
N GLY A 202 16.82 18.17 -59.71
CA GLY A 202 17.51 19.44 -59.89
C GLY A 202 17.56 20.20 -58.57
N GLY A 203 18.72 20.15 -57.91
CA GLY A 203 19.03 20.88 -56.68
C GLY A 203 19.22 22.41 -56.87
N PRO A 204 19.69 23.12 -55.83
CA PRO A 204 19.30 24.50 -55.46
C PRO A 204 20.26 25.59 -56.03
N PRO A 205 20.02 26.90 -55.83
CA PRO A 205 20.40 27.58 -54.58
C PRO A 205 19.44 28.68 -54.06
N SER A 206 19.67 28.99 -52.78
CA SER A 206 19.13 30.03 -51.91
C SER A 206 18.86 31.41 -52.52
N THR A 207 17.80 32.07 -52.07
CA THR A 207 17.86 33.32 -51.27
C THR A 207 16.47 33.79 -50.86
N GLY A 208 16.24 33.87 -49.54
CA GLY A 208 15.46 34.89 -48.83
C GLY A 208 13.99 35.15 -49.21
N THR A 209 13.15 34.99 -48.19
CA THR A 209 11.85 35.66 -47.93
C THR A 209 10.57 34.94 -48.39
N ASP A 210 9.73 34.69 -47.38
CA ASP A 210 8.57 33.78 -47.37
C ASP A 210 7.33 34.30 -48.14
N PRO A 211 6.69 33.48 -49.00
CA PRO A 211 5.53 33.89 -49.79
C PRO A 211 4.19 33.42 -49.18
N PHE A 212 3.87 33.83 -47.94
CA PHE A 212 2.55 33.54 -47.32
C PHE A 212 1.51 34.68 -47.47
N SER A 213 1.78 35.68 -48.32
CA SER A 213 0.89 36.85 -48.49
C SER A 213 -0.05 36.81 -49.70
N GLN A 214 -0.09 35.71 -50.47
CA GLN A 214 -0.88 35.63 -51.70
C GLN A 214 -1.97 34.56 -51.70
N MET A 215 -2.63 34.30 -50.56
CA MET A 215 -3.85 33.49 -50.56
C MET A 215 -4.89 33.90 -49.52
N ASN A 216 -4.90 35.18 -49.10
CA ASN A 216 -5.91 35.74 -48.20
C ASN A 216 -6.83 36.79 -48.87
N ASN A 217 -6.87 36.84 -50.20
CA ASN A 217 -7.57 37.89 -50.96
C ASN A 217 -8.85 37.42 -51.68
N LEU A 218 -9.46 36.29 -51.33
CA LEU A 218 -10.65 35.78 -52.03
C LEU A 218 -11.96 35.73 -51.23
N PHE A 219 -11.97 36.13 -49.96
CA PHE A 219 -13.21 36.21 -49.17
C PHE A 219 -13.17 37.42 -48.24
N ASN A 220 -13.41 38.63 -48.76
CA ASN A 220 -14.33 39.61 -48.17
C ASN A 220 -14.31 40.92 -48.98
N GLN A 221 -15.32 41.13 -49.83
CA GLN A 221 -15.66 42.43 -50.41
C GLN A 221 -17.05 42.79 -49.90
N GLY A 222 -17.16 43.77 -48.99
CA GLY A 222 -18.45 44.35 -48.63
C GLY A 222 -18.52 45.06 -47.28
N ALA A 223 -18.43 46.39 -47.34
CA ALA A 223 -19.10 47.38 -46.48
C ALA A 223 -18.47 47.81 -45.12
N ASN A 224 -17.73 48.92 -45.20
CA ASN A 224 -17.86 50.17 -44.43
C ASN A 224 -18.47 50.18 -43.01
N GLY A 225 -17.74 50.82 -42.09
CA GLY A 225 -18.34 51.86 -41.23
C GLY A 225 -17.94 51.92 -39.75
N SER A 226 -16.85 52.64 -39.47
CA SER A 226 -16.63 53.56 -38.32
C SER A 226 -16.83 53.12 -36.86
N GLY A 227 -15.76 53.27 -36.05
CA GLY A 227 -15.87 53.68 -34.64
C GLY A 227 -14.99 52.91 -33.63
N ALA A 228 -13.75 53.35 -33.43
CA ALA A 228 -12.91 53.05 -32.24
C ALA A 228 -13.46 53.79 -30.99
N PRO A 229 -13.02 53.55 -29.71
CA PRO A 229 -11.75 52.94 -29.26
C PRO A 229 -11.85 51.94 -28.05
N VAL A 230 -10.93 50.95 -27.92
CA VAL A 230 -9.81 50.84 -26.90
C VAL A 230 -10.32 50.50 -25.47
N ASN A 231 -9.84 49.56 -24.64
CA ASN A 231 -8.67 48.67 -24.43
C ASN A 231 -9.22 47.51 -23.52
N GLN A 232 -8.63 46.32 -23.32
CA GLN A 232 -7.24 45.99 -23.08
C GLN A 232 -7.04 44.46 -23.12
N PHE A 233 -5.80 44.09 -23.38
CA PHE A 233 -5.20 42.80 -23.66
C PHE A 233 -5.24 41.76 -22.52
N GLU A 234 -5.48 40.51 -22.89
CA GLU A 234 -4.99 39.32 -22.16
C GLU A 234 -4.33 38.35 -23.16
N ALA A 235 -3.23 37.75 -22.73
CA ALA A 235 -2.17 37.18 -23.55
C ALA A 235 -2.48 35.78 -24.13
N ASP A 236 -1.99 35.55 -25.34
CA ASP A 236 -2.02 34.31 -26.10
C ASP A 236 -1.35 33.12 -25.38
N ASN A 237 -2.01 31.95 -25.42
CA ASN A 237 -1.39 30.66 -25.12
C ASN A 237 -1.52 29.74 -26.36
N PRO A 238 -0.42 29.39 -27.06
CA PRO A 238 -0.44 28.90 -28.44
C PRO A 238 -0.70 27.38 -28.59
N TYR A 239 -1.28 26.71 -27.60
CA TYR A 239 -1.51 25.25 -27.63
C TYR A 239 -2.99 24.82 -27.52
N ALA A 240 -3.94 25.75 -27.63
CA ALA A 240 -5.35 25.46 -27.34
C ALA A 240 -6.13 24.65 -28.41
N ASN A 241 -5.56 24.28 -29.57
CA ASN A 241 -6.33 23.67 -30.66
C ASN A 241 -5.58 22.64 -31.52
N LEU A 242 -4.90 21.67 -30.91
CA LEU A 242 -4.44 20.45 -31.61
C LEU A 242 -5.44 19.32 -31.33
N GLY A 243 -6.34 19.03 -32.27
CA GLY A 243 -7.17 17.81 -32.19
C GLY A 243 -8.54 17.77 -32.86
N LYS A 244 -8.89 18.69 -33.78
CA LYS A 244 -10.14 18.55 -34.56
C LYS A 244 -9.86 18.55 -36.06
N SER A 245 -9.83 17.35 -36.63
CA SER A 245 -9.89 17.09 -38.07
C SER A 245 -11.35 16.89 -38.48
N SER A 246 -11.75 17.50 -39.59
CA SER A 246 -13.12 17.49 -40.14
C SER A 246 -13.13 16.86 -41.54
N LEU A 247 -13.27 15.54 -41.66
CA LEU A 247 -13.80 14.87 -42.86
C LEU A 247 -14.43 13.49 -42.47
N PRO A 248 -15.46 13.02 -43.22
CA PRO A 248 -16.45 12.05 -42.73
C PRO A 248 -16.12 10.57 -43.00
N GLU A 249 -16.41 9.70 -42.02
CA GLU A 249 -16.36 8.23 -42.08
C GLU A 249 -17.69 7.62 -42.63
N PRO A 250 -17.65 6.44 -43.28
CA PRO A 250 -18.81 5.82 -43.92
C PRO A 250 -19.77 5.12 -42.94
N GLU A 251 -21.08 5.11 -43.29
CA GLU A 251 -22.18 4.67 -42.44
C GLU A 251 -22.20 3.16 -42.10
N ALA A 252 -22.47 2.83 -40.84
CA ALA A 252 -22.85 1.51 -40.35
C ALA A 252 -24.36 1.24 -40.56
N PRO A 253 -24.79 -0.03 -40.73
CA PRO A 253 -26.16 -0.35 -41.15
C PRO A 253 -27.21 -0.11 -40.06
N LYS A 254 -28.34 0.48 -40.49
CA LYS A 254 -29.51 0.81 -39.65
C LYS A 254 -30.31 -0.44 -39.28
N VAL A 255 -30.59 -0.62 -37.99
CA VAL A 255 -31.66 -1.52 -37.51
C VAL A 255 -32.71 -0.70 -36.77
N VAL A 256 -33.94 -0.84 -37.23
CA VAL A 256 -35.12 -0.04 -36.92
C VAL A 256 -35.69 -0.40 -35.55
N ALA A 257 -35.92 0.59 -34.70
CA ALA A 257 -36.72 0.43 -33.49
C ALA A 257 -38.22 0.46 -33.83
N LYS A 258 -38.96 -0.60 -33.51
CA LYS A 258 -40.42 -0.59 -33.44
C LYS A 258 -40.85 -1.40 -32.21
N GLY A 259 -41.51 -0.72 -31.27
CA GLY A 259 -41.80 -1.26 -29.94
C GLY A 259 -42.94 -2.29 -29.89
N MET A 260 -43.07 -2.95 -28.75
CA MET A 260 -44.34 -3.46 -28.21
C MET A 260 -44.23 -3.75 -26.71
N LYS A 261 -45.35 -3.51 -26.03
CA LYS A 261 -45.66 -3.68 -24.59
C LYS A 261 -46.13 -5.14 -24.32
N LEU A 262 -46.25 -5.50 -23.03
CA LEU A 262 -46.57 -6.82 -22.41
C LEU A 262 -45.31 -7.69 -22.19
N GLY A 263 -45.02 -8.31 -21.05
CA GLY A 263 -45.81 -8.63 -19.86
C GLY A 263 -45.48 -10.08 -19.45
N GLY A 264 -45.11 -10.31 -18.18
CA GLY A 264 -45.28 -11.60 -17.49
C GLY A 264 -44.12 -12.61 -17.46
N LEU A 265 -43.72 -12.92 -16.21
CA LEU A 265 -43.31 -14.22 -15.64
C LEU A 265 -41.94 -14.85 -15.99
N GLY A 266 -41.08 -14.92 -14.96
CA GLY A 266 -40.52 -16.19 -14.47
C GLY A 266 -39.07 -16.51 -14.81
N GLY A 267 -38.31 -16.94 -13.78
CA GLY A 267 -37.19 -17.87 -13.97
C GLY A 267 -35.82 -17.39 -13.50
N ALA A 268 -35.34 -18.00 -12.43
CA ALA A 268 -33.98 -17.90 -11.89
C ALA A 268 -32.89 -18.30 -12.92
N LYS A 269 -31.64 -17.87 -12.60
CA LYS A 269 -30.33 -18.18 -13.20
C LYS A 269 -29.71 -17.02 -13.99
N LYS A 270 -28.97 -16.17 -13.27
CA LYS A 270 -27.81 -15.39 -13.77
C LYS A 270 -27.13 -14.71 -12.57
N LYS A 271 -26.38 -15.49 -11.78
CA LYS A 271 -25.47 -14.96 -10.74
C LYS A 271 -24.09 -15.63 -10.73
N ASP A 272 -23.88 -16.67 -11.55
CA ASP A 272 -22.66 -17.47 -11.53
C ASP A 272 -21.58 -17.03 -12.53
N SER A 273 -21.89 -16.14 -13.48
CA SER A 273 -20.94 -15.74 -14.54
C SER A 273 -20.08 -14.52 -14.20
N LEU A 274 -20.39 -13.81 -13.10
CA LEU A 274 -19.61 -12.63 -12.67
C LEU A 274 -18.57 -12.98 -11.60
N MET A 275 -18.79 -14.07 -10.85
CA MET A 275 -17.88 -14.54 -9.80
C MET A 275 -16.71 -15.37 -10.37
N ALA A 276 -16.85 -15.92 -11.58
CA ALA A 276 -15.83 -16.68 -12.27
C ALA A 276 -14.78 -15.80 -12.99
N ALA A 277 -15.12 -14.56 -13.36
CA ALA A 277 -14.21 -13.63 -14.02
C ALA A 277 -13.30 -12.86 -13.04
N MET A 278 -13.58 -12.92 -11.74
CA MET A 278 -12.79 -12.29 -10.68
C MET A 278 -11.78 -13.26 -10.04
N ALA A 279 -11.77 -14.52 -10.50
CA ALA A 279 -10.93 -15.60 -9.98
C ALA A 279 -9.67 -15.84 -10.84
N SER A 280 -9.41 -15.01 -11.87
CA SER A 280 -8.38 -15.27 -12.88
C SER A 280 -7.26 -14.23 -12.97
N GLU A 281 -7.11 -13.29 -12.02
CA GLU A 281 -6.02 -12.28 -12.07
C GLU A 281 -5.21 -12.14 -10.76
N ASP A 282 -5.35 -13.05 -9.80
CA ASP A 282 -4.67 -12.96 -8.49
C ASP A 282 -3.36 -13.80 -8.46
N ALA A 283 -2.49 -13.62 -9.47
CA ALA A 283 -1.25 -14.39 -9.62
C ALA A 283 0.00 -13.49 -9.84
N PHE A 284 0.92 -13.55 -8.86
CA PHE A 284 2.33 -13.08 -8.82
C PHE A 284 2.57 -11.57 -8.57
N GLY A 285 3.42 -11.12 -7.65
CA GLY A 285 4.42 -11.83 -6.85
C GLY A 285 4.98 -11.01 -5.67
N PHE A 286 5.56 -11.75 -4.72
CA PHE A 286 6.25 -11.30 -3.53
C PHE A 286 7.67 -10.79 -3.84
N GLY A 287 8.10 -9.73 -3.14
CA GLY A 287 9.50 -9.35 -2.98
C GLY A 287 9.76 -8.91 -1.54
N GLY A 288 10.53 -9.69 -0.78
CA GLY A 288 10.86 -9.43 0.60
C GLY A 288 11.99 -8.40 0.75
N GLY A 289 11.82 -7.46 1.68
CA GLY A 289 12.86 -6.56 2.16
C GLY A 289 13.21 -6.89 3.61
N ALA A 290 14.50 -7.16 3.85
CA ALA A 290 15.05 -7.50 5.14
C ALA A 290 14.91 -6.35 6.16
N ALA A 291 14.57 -6.67 7.40
CA ALA A 291 14.69 -5.74 8.52
C ALA A 291 16.18 -5.52 8.81
N ALA A 292 16.60 -4.26 8.80
CA ALA A 292 17.89 -3.84 9.32
C ALA A 292 17.87 -3.88 10.86
N ASP A 293 18.97 -4.37 11.40
CA ASP A 293 19.29 -4.50 12.82
C ASP A 293 19.38 -3.13 13.51
N PRO A 294 18.47 -2.75 14.44
CA PRO A 294 18.43 -1.39 14.98
C PRO A 294 19.45 -1.11 16.09
N PHE A 295 20.22 -2.10 16.56
CA PHE A 295 21.00 -1.94 17.79
C PHE A 295 22.46 -2.42 17.81
N GLY A 296 23.01 -2.90 16.70
CA GLY A 296 24.47 -2.96 16.50
C GLY A 296 25.26 -3.66 17.61
N LEU A 297 24.83 -4.84 18.03
CA LEU A 297 25.56 -5.70 18.97
C LEU A 297 26.25 -6.81 18.16
N GLY A 298 27.44 -6.52 17.64
CA GLY A 298 28.21 -7.45 16.80
C GLY A 298 28.63 -8.74 17.52
N LEU A 299 27.76 -9.75 17.48
CA LEU A 299 28.07 -11.14 17.81
C LEU A 299 27.60 -12.03 16.64
N ASP A 300 28.60 -12.67 16.01
CA ASP A 300 28.58 -13.68 14.95
C ASP A 300 27.89 -13.36 13.61
N THR A 301 28.73 -13.16 12.58
CA THR A 301 28.38 -13.04 11.15
C THR A 301 27.53 -14.22 10.65
N PRO A 302 26.31 -13.97 10.13
CA PRO A 302 25.59 -14.96 9.32
C PRO A 302 26.00 -14.84 7.85
N ALA A 303 26.18 -16.00 7.22
CA ALA A 303 26.43 -16.14 5.79
C ALA A 303 25.30 -15.55 4.92
N ALA A 304 25.66 -15.20 3.68
CA ALA A 304 24.82 -14.53 2.68
C ALA A 304 23.37 -15.06 2.56
N PRO A 305 22.38 -14.18 2.28
CA PRO A 305 20.97 -14.56 2.26
C PRO A 305 20.67 -15.54 1.13
N ALA A 306 20.12 -16.69 1.48
CA ALA A 306 19.58 -17.67 0.56
C ALA A 306 18.25 -17.17 -0.05
N VAL A 307 18.03 -17.48 -1.32
CA VAL A 307 16.81 -17.27 -2.12
C VAL A 307 15.54 -17.69 -1.33
N PRO A 308 14.39 -17.00 -1.44
CA PRO A 308 13.18 -17.37 -0.70
C PRO A 308 12.77 -18.81 -1.05
N ALA A 309 12.85 -19.71 -0.08
CA ALA A 309 12.39 -21.08 -0.25
C ALA A 309 10.88 -21.09 -0.50
N ALA A 310 10.41 -21.92 -1.45
CA ALA A 310 8.99 -22.22 -1.59
C ALA A 310 8.40 -22.61 -0.22
N PRO A 311 7.13 -22.26 0.09
CA PRO A 311 6.52 -22.61 1.37
C PRO A 311 6.66 -24.11 1.61
N SER A 312 7.34 -24.47 2.70
CA SER A 312 7.70 -25.86 3.01
C SER A 312 6.51 -26.76 3.31
N ALA A 313 5.33 -26.18 3.57
CA ALA A 313 4.12 -26.88 3.96
C ALA A 313 2.88 -26.43 3.14
N PRO A 314 1.94 -27.35 2.83
CA PRO A 314 0.67 -27.07 2.15
C PRO A 314 -0.22 -25.99 2.76
N ALA A 315 -0.06 -25.70 4.06
CA ALA A 315 -0.85 -24.68 4.75
C ALA A 315 -0.02 -23.94 5.81
N THR A 316 -0.48 -22.75 6.17
CA THR A 316 0.07 -21.95 7.27
C THR A 316 -1.06 -21.52 8.21
N ILE A 317 -0.81 -21.63 9.51
CA ILE A 317 -1.71 -21.18 10.58
C ILE A 317 -0.98 -20.13 11.41
N LEU A 318 -1.60 -18.97 11.60
CA LEU A 318 -1.14 -17.95 12.55
C LEU A 318 -2.20 -17.80 13.63
N VAL A 319 -1.84 -18.13 14.87
CA VAL A 319 -2.62 -17.82 16.08
C VAL A 319 -1.96 -16.64 16.76
N GLU A 320 -2.61 -15.48 16.71
CA GLU A 320 -2.04 -14.24 17.22
C GLU A 320 -2.98 -13.62 18.24
N GLU A 321 -2.42 -13.17 19.36
CA GLU A 321 -3.05 -12.27 20.31
C GLU A 321 -2.28 -10.95 20.40
N LYS A 322 -3.06 -9.88 20.53
CA LYS A 322 -2.61 -8.53 20.83
C LYS A 322 -3.24 -8.09 22.13
N ILE A 323 -2.41 -7.59 23.04
CA ILE A 323 -2.88 -7.07 24.33
C ILE A 323 -2.68 -5.56 24.41
N THR A 324 -3.68 -4.87 24.96
CA THR A 324 -3.61 -3.46 25.32
C THR A 324 -3.84 -3.30 26.82
N VAL A 325 -2.90 -2.69 27.54
CA VAL A 325 -2.97 -2.45 28.99
C VAL A 325 -2.64 -0.99 29.31
N GLN A 326 -3.47 -0.38 30.15
CA GLN A 326 -3.15 0.87 30.84
C GLN A 326 -3.18 0.64 32.35
N MET A 327 -2.12 1.06 33.03
CA MET A 327 -1.99 0.99 34.48
C MET A 327 -1.60 2.33 35.09
N THR A 328 -1.90 2.49 36.38
CA THR A 328 -1.42 3.61 37.21
C THR A 328 0.05 3.42 37.57
N ARG A 329 0.65 4.47 38.12
CA ARG A 329 2.06 4.50 38.59
C ARG A 329 2.37 3.45 39.65
N GLU A 330 1.37 3.09 40.43
CA GLU A 330 1.41 2.09 41.50
C GLU A 330 1.00 0.69 41.03
N GLY A 331 0.90 0.47 39.72
CA GLY A 331 0.59 -0.84 39.10
C GLY A 331 -0.89 -1.23 39.14
N GLY A 332 -1.78 -0.31 39.50
CA GLY A 332 -3.22 -0.53 39.42
C GLY A 332 -3.67 -0.62 37.96
N ILE A 333 -4.37 -1.67 37.56
CA ILE A 333 -4.81 -1.86 36.17
C ILE A 333 -6.08 -1.03 35.94
N GLU A 334 -6.01 -0.01 35.08
CA GLU A 334 -7.17 0.82 34.71
C GLU A 334 -7.96 0.21 33.57
N SER A 335 -7.26 -0.37 32.59
CA SER A 335 -7.89 -1.08 31.49
C SER A 335 -6.98 -2.17 30.94
N SER A 336 -7.57 -3.31 30.59
CA SER A 336 -6.88 -4.38 29.90
C SER A 336 -7.80 -5.06 28.90
N GLU A 337 -7.34 -5.16 27.65
CA GLU A 337 -8.06 -5.76 26.53
C GLU A 337 -7.14 -6.71 25.76
N VAL A 338 -7.63 -7.91 25.49
CA VAL A 338 -6.98 -8.90 24.63
C VAL A 338 -7.81 -9.06 23.36
N LYS A 339 -7.17 -8.97 22.21
CA LYS A 339 -7.77 -9.28 20.90
C LYS A 339 -6.97 -10.38 20.22
N GLY A 340 -7.62 -11.45 19.81
CA GLY A 340 -6.94 -12.55 19.13
C GLY A 340 -7.62 -13.02 17.86
N THR A 341 -6.84 -13.69 17.01
CA THR A 341 -7.28 -14.22 15.73
C THR A 341 -6.54 -15.51 15.37
N ILE A 342 -7.27 -16.46 14.77
CA ILE A 342 -6.67 -17.55 13.99
C ILE A 342 -6.80 -17.17 12.53
N THR A 343 -5.67 -17.10 11.84
CA THR A 343 -5.56 -16.88 10.40
C THR A 343 -5.08 -18.15 9.73
N TYR A 344 -5.79 -18.58 8.69
CA TYR A 344 -5.45 -19.73 7.87
C TYR A 344 -5.08 -19.29 6.46
N THR A 345 -3.98 -19.85 5.93
CA THR A 345 -3.55 -19.67 4.54
C THR A 345 -3.33 -21.03 3.90
N ALA A 346 -4.01 -21.30 2.79
CA ALA A 346 -3.69 -22.46 1.94
C ALA A 346 -2.52 -22.10 1.02
N ASN A 347 -1.39 -22.80 1.11
CA ASN A 347 -0.22 -22.51 0.28
C ASN A 347 -0.20 -23.36 -1.02
N THR A 348 -0.88 -24.51 -1.00
CA THR A 348 -1.04 -25.41 -2.14
C THR A 348 -2.45 -25.97 -2.20
N ASP A 349 -2.82 -26.62 -3.32
CA ASP A 349 -4.14 -27.23 -3.52
C ASP A 349 -4.52 -28.22 -2.40
N ALA A 350 -3.54 -28.90 -1.81
CA ALA A 350 -3.76 -29.83 -0.70
C ALA A 350 -4.31 -29.12 0.56
N GLY A 351 -4.07 -27.81 0.72
CA GLY A 351 -4.55 -26.99 1.82
C GLY A 351 -5.90 -26.30 1.57
N VAL A 352 -6.47 -26.41 0.38
CA VAL A 352 -7.69 -25.68 -0.01
C VAL A 352 -8.92 -26.20 0.74
N LEU A 353 -9.13 -27.51 0.75
CA LEU A 353 -10.27 -28.13 1.44
C LEU A 353 -9.84 -28.54 2.85
N ALA A 354 -9.77 -27.60 3.78
CA ALA A 354 -9.27 -27.84 5.13
C ALA A 354 -10.35 -27.71 6.22
N ASN A 355 -10.23 -28.55 7.24
CA ASN A 355 -10.90 -28.46 8.52
C ASN A 355 -9.87 -28.09 9.59
N VAL A 356 -9.97 -26.89 10.15
CA VAL A 356 -9.14 -26.47 11.29
C VAL A 356 -9.92 -26.76 12.57
N ALA A 357 -9.48 -27.73 13.37
CA ALA A 357 -10.12 -28.05 14.64
C ALA A 357 -9.47 -27.30 15.80
N VAL A 358 -10.30 -26.76 16.70
CA VAL A 358 -9.84 -26.11 17.94
C VAL A 358 -10.45 -26.78 19.16
N ASN A 359 -9.77 -26.66 20.31
CA ASN A 359 -10.19 -27.21 21.61
C ASN A 359 -11.39 -26.45 22.25
N LYS A 360 -12.48 -26.24 21.50
CA LYS A 360 -13.63 -25.40 21.92
C LYS A 360 -14.21 -25.72 23.29
N ASN A 361 -14.37 -27.00 23.61
CA ASN A 361 -14.92 -27.37 24.91
C ASN A 361 -14.01 -26.96 26.07
N VAL A 362 -12.69 -26.89 25.84
CA VAL A 362 -11.71 -26.48 26.85
C VAL A 362 -11.79 -24.98 27.07
N TYR A 363 -11.53 -24.16 26.05
CA TYR A 363 -11.57 -22.71 26.25
C TYR A 363 -13.00 -22.21 26.53
N GLY A 364 -14.05 -22.86 26.02
CA GLY A 364 -15.43 -22.51 26.36
C GLY A 364 -15.79 -22.72 27.84
N SER A 365 -15.06 -23.59 28.55
CA SER A 365 -15.23 -23.78 30.00
C SER A 365 -14.38 -22.83 30.85
N LYS A 366 -13.24 -22.36 30.31
CA LYS A 366 -12.27 -21.50 31.00
C LYS A 366 -12.47 -20.00 30.70
N CYS A 367 -12.95 -19.67 29.51
CA CYS A 367 -13.24 -18.31 29.05
C CYS A 367 -14.69 -17.99 29.41
N SER A 368 -14.87 -17.34 30.55
CA SER A 368 -16.20 -17.00 31.10
C SER A 368 -16.65 -15.59 30.69
N ALA A 369 -17.28 -14.84 31.60
CA ALA A 369 -17.74 -13.47 31.36
C ALA A 369 -16.59 -12.58 30.87
N GLY A 370 -16.87 -11.69 29.91
CA GLY A 370 -15.88 -10.81 29.29
C GLY A 370 -15.28 -11.35 27.98
N TRP A 371 -15.30 -12.67 27.75
CA TRP A 371 -14.81 -13.26 26.50
C TRP A 371 -15.89 -13.29 25.42
N SER A 372 -15.51 -12.95 24.18
CA SER A 372 -16.39 -13.00 23.01
C SER A 372 -15.67 -13.66 21.84
N PHE A 373 -16.32 -14.63 21.20
CA PHE A 373 -15.80 -15.39 20.07
C PHE A 373 -16.68 -15.21 18.83
N ALA A 374 -16.08 -14.95 17.68
CA ALA A 374 -16.80 -14.80 16.42
C ALA A 374 -16.07 -15.49 15.27
N THR A 375 -16.78 -16.32 14.52
CA THR A 375 -16.28 -16.90 13.27
C THR A 375 -16.44 -15.91 12.12
N HIS A 376 -15.61 -16.07 11.09
CA HIS A 376 -15.77 -15.30 9.85
C HIS A 376 -17.12 -15.63 9.16
N PRO A 377 -17.78 -14.69 8.46
CA PRO A 377 -19.10 -14.94 7.85
C PRO A 377 -19.16 -16.12 6.87
N LYS A 378 -18.03 -16.44 6.24
CA LYS A 378 -17.88 -17.57 5.31
C LYS A 378 -17.58 -18.91 6.00
N VAL A 379 -17.31 -18.93 7.30
CA VAL A 379 -17.07 -20.16 8.08
C VAL A 379 -18.40 -20.76 8.54
N GLU A 380 -18.52 -22.08 8.51
CA GLU A 380 -19.71 -22.81 8.97
C GLU A 380 -19.84 -22.73 10.49
N LYS A 381 -20.76 -21.87 10.95
CA LYS A 381 -20.89 -21.54 12.37
C LYS A 381 -21.37 -22.75 13.19
N LYS A 382 -22.20 -23.61 12.60
CA LYS A 382 -22.75 -24.78 13.30
C LYS A 382 -21.67 -25.81 13.66
N ASP A 383 -20.72 -26.05 12.77
CA ASP A 383 -19.63 -27.01 12.98
C ASP A 383 -18.63 -26.50 14.01
N TYR A 384 -18.40 -25.18 14.01
CA TYR A 384 -17.65 -24.52 15.07
C TYR A 384 -18.37 -24.65 16.41
N GLU A 385 -19.66 -24.31 16.48
CA GLU A 385 -20.42 -24.34 17.74
C GLU A 385 -20.51 -25.75 18.34
N LYS A 386 -20.71 -26.77 17.50
CA LYS A 386 -20.91 -28.16 17.94
C LYS A 386 -19.60 -28.90 18.23
N SER A 387 -18.59 -28.71 17.39
CA SER A 387 -17.37 -29.55 17.38
C SER A 387 -16.07 -28.77 17.34
N GLY A 388 -16.09 -27.44 17.37
CA GLY A 388 -14.88 -26.63 17.26
C GLY A 388 -14.21 -26.72 15.89
N ILE A 389 -14.94 -27.06 14.84
CA ILE A 389 -14.39 -27.19 13.49
C ILE A 389 -14.61 -25.88 12.73
N LEU A 390 -13.53 -25.30 12.21
CA LEU A 390 -13.52 -24.09 11.39
C LEU A 390 -13.26 -24.49 9.93
N ALA A 391 -14.33 -24.55 9.14
CA ALA A 391 -14.31 -24.83 7.71
C ALA A 391 -15.23 -23.84 6.97
N LEU A 392 -15.00 -23.61 5.68
CA LEU A 392 -15.86 -22.72 4.91
C LEU A 392 -17.21 -23.37 4.53
N LYS A 393 -18.26 -22.55 4.47
CA LYS A 393 -19.63 -22.98 4.17
C LYS A 393 -19.76 -23.63 2.80
N GLY A 394 -20.57 -24.69 2.74
CA GLY A 394 -20.99 -25.31 1.49
C GLY A 394 -19.87 -26.05 0.75
N GLY A 395 -18.86 -26.55 1.47
CA GLY A 395 -17.74 -27.29 0.89
C GLY A 395 -16.81 -26.43 0.02
N LYS A 396 -16.89 -25.10 0.13
CA LYS A 396 -15.96 -24.20 -0.56
C LYS A 396 -14.57 -24.35 0.06
N GLY A 397 -13.54 -24.36 -0.77
CA GLY A 397 -12.16 -24.34 -0.29
C GLY A 397 -11.69 -22.94 0.11
N PHE A 398 -10.68 -22.90 0.98
CA PHE A 398 -9.91 -21.69 1.27
C PHE A 398 -9.20 -21.18 0.02
N PRO A 399 -9.15 -19.85 -0.20
CA PRO A 399 -8.43 -19.29 -1.33
C PRO A 399 -6.92 -19.57 -1.21
N LEU A 400 -6.30 -19.98 -2.31
CA LEU A 400 -4.86 -20.20 -2.39
C LEU A 400 -4.10 -18.90 -2.13
N ASN A 401 -3.01 -19.02 -1.38
CA ASN A 401 -2.05 -17.97 -1.03
C ASN A 401 -2.66 -16.70 -0.42
N ARG A 402 -3.89 -16.80 0.07
CA ARG A 402 -4.60 -15.68 0.68
C ARG A 402 -4.91 -15.97 2.15
N PRO A 403 -4.40 -15.16 3.08
CA PRO A 403 -4.72 -15.31 4.49
C PRO A 403 -6.19 -15.01 4.76
N VAL A 404 -6.84 -15.87 5.52
CA VAL A 404 -8.23 -15.71 5.97
C VAL A 404 -8.29 -15.82 7.48
N GLY A 405 -8.69 -14.74 8.16
CA GLY A 405 -9.03 -14.80 9.58
C GLY A 405 -10.31 -15.62 9.76
N ILE A 406 -10.22 -16.80 10.39
CA ILE A 406 -11.32 -17.77 10.48
C ILE A 406 -12.06 -17.72 11.82
N LEU A 407 -11.37 -17.35 12.89
CA LEU A 407 -11.92 -17.15 14.22
C LEU A 407 -11.24 -15.94 14.85
N ARG A 408 -12.03 -15.05 15.44
CA ARG A 408 -11.55 -13.94 16.26
C ARG A 408 -12.13 -14.03 17.66
N TRP A 409 -11.38 -13.55 18.64
CA TRP A 409 -11.88 -13.35 19.99
C TRP A 409 -11.44 -12.02 20.57
N ASN A 410 -12.19 -11.57 21.55
CA ASN A 410 -11.79 -10.46 22.39
C ASN A 410 -12.12 -10.77 23.85
N TYR A 411 -11.35 -10.15 24.74
CA TYR A 411 -11.56 -10.14 26.17
C TYR A 411 -11.32 -8.74 26.70
N SER A 412 -12.14 -8.30 27.65
CA SER A 412 -11.89 -7.09 28.42
C SER A 412 -12.15 -7.38 29.89
N GLY A 413 -11.14 -7.15 30.71
CA GLY A 413 -11.15 -7.44 32.14
C GLY A 413 -9.79 -7.11 32.76
N GLU A 414 -9.78 -6.57 33.98
CA GLU A 414 -8.57 -6.14 34.69
C GLU A 414 -7.58 -7.29 34.93
N ASP A 415 -8.06 -8.53 35.06
CA ASP A 415 -7.28 -9.75 35.24
C ASP A 415 -6.51 -10.22 34.00
N SER A 416 -6.56 -9.49 32.88
CA SER A 416 -5.84 -9.85 31.67
C SER A 416 -4.44 -9.28 31.52
N ALA A 417 -3.98 -8.41 32.42
CA ALA A 417 -2.59 -7.95 32.36
C ALA A 417 -1.64 -9.10 32.80
N PRO A 418 -0.65 -9.51 31.97
CA PRO A 418 0.27 -10.58 32.31
C PRO A 418 1.22 -10.23 33.47
N PHE A 419 1.61 -8.97 33.62
CA PHE A 419 2.44 -8.50 34.73
C PHE A 419 2.18 -7.03 35.08
N THR A 420 2.26 -6.69 36.35
CA THR A 420 2.15 -5.29 36.83
C THR A 420 3.53 -4.67 36.88
N VAL A 421 3.61 -3.36 36.61
CA VAL A 421 4.84 -2.58 36.75
C VAL A 421 4.55 -1.39 37.65
N ASN A 422 5.38 -1.23 38.69
CA ASN A 422 5.34 -0.13 39.63
C ASN A 422 6.54 0.77 39.37
N CYS A 423 6.32 2.08 39.36
CA CYS A 423 7.40 3.06 39.19
C CYS A 423 7.21 4.20 40.20
N TRP A 424 8.15 4.31 41.13
CA TRP A 424 8.12 5.24 42.26
C TRP A 424 9.35 6.16 42.20
N PRO A 425 9.27 7.28 41.46
CA PRO A 425 10.26 8.33 41.52
C PRO A 425 10.10 9.18 42.79
N GLU A 426 11.18 9.45 43.50
CA GLU A 426 11.23 10.28 44.71
C GLU A 426 12.29 11.36 44.58
N ASN A 427 11.90 12.63 44.68
CA ASN A 427 12.85 13.75 44.69
C ASN A 427 13.60 13.83 46.04
N ALA A 428 14.92 13.67 46.01
CA ALA A 428 15.78 13.72 47.19
C ALA A 428 16.05 15.15 47.73
N GLY A 429 15.52 16.20 47.08
CA GLY A 429 15.61 17.59 47.53
C GLY A 429 16.98 18.27 47.31
N ASN A 430 17.91 17.57 46.68
CA ASN A 430 19.28 17.99 46.37
C ASN A 430 19.53 18.14 44.85
N GLY A 431 18.48 18.07 44.03
CA GLY A 431 18.59 18.06 42.57
C GLY A 431 18.74 16.68 41.94
N THR A 432 18.56 15.60 42.72
CA THR A 432 18.51 14.23 42.22
C THR A 432 17.16 13.58 42.55
N ILE A 433 16.75 12.65 41.69
CA ILE A 433 15.59 11.78 41.89
C ILE A 433 16.11 10.36 42.02
N THR A 434 15.64 9.66 43.05
CA THR A 434 15.83 8.22 43.21
C THR A 434 14.58 7.53 42.68
N VAL A 435 14.74 6.57 41.79
CA VAL A 435 13.63 5.86 41.13
C VAL A 435 13.69 4.40 41.51
N ASN A 436 12.59 3.94 42.11
CA ASN A 436 12.38 2.54 42.46
C ASN A 436 11.34 1.93 41.52
N MET A 437 11.69 0.84 40.85
CA MET A 437 10.81 0.12 39.95
C MET A 437 10.75 -1.36 40.31
N GLU A 438 9.56 -1.92 40.19
CA GLU A 438 9.31 -3.33 40.42
C GLU A 438 8.35 -3.86 39.36
N PHE A 439 8.52 -5.10 38.91
CA PHE A 439 7.49 -5.80 38.18
C PHE A 439 7.11 -7.11 38.89
N GLU A 440 5.86 -7.52 38.70
CA GLU A 440 5.34 -8.78 39.22
C GLU A 440 4.46 -9.48 38.17
N LEU A 441 4.76 -10.75 37.91
CA LEU A 441 4.02 -11.63 37.02
C LEU A 441 2.69 -12.03 37.66
N GLN A 442 1.60 -11.52 37.09
CA GLN A 442 0.24 -11.86 37.49
C GLN A 442 -0.19 -13.21 36.91
N ARG A 443 0.32 -13.53 35.71
CA ARG A 443 -0.04 -14.75 34.98
C ARG A 443 1.03 -15.83 35.08
N THR A 444 0.97 -16.63 36.14
CA THR A 444 1.98 -17.65 36.46
C THR A 444 2.03 -18.84 35.50
N ASP A 445 1.00 -19.05 34.66
CA ASP A 445 1.01 -20.07 33.60
C ASP A 445 1.65 -19.58 32.29
N GLY A 446 2.01 -18.30 32.21
CA GLY A 446 2.64 -17.69 31.04
C GLY A 446 4.17 -17.75 31.08
N VAL A 447 4.78 -17.77 29.90
CA VAL A 447 6.22 -17.59 29.72
C VAL A 447 6.41 -16.44 28.73
N PHE A 448 7.04 -15.38 29.19
CA PHE A 448 7.27 -14.16 28.40
C PHE A 448 8.75 -14.05 28.11
N THR A 449 9.11 -13.71 26.87
CA THR A 449 10.50 -13.57 26.43
C THR A 449 10.74 -12.18 25.90
N ASP A 450 12.00 -11.75 25.94
CA ASP A 450 12.43 -10.42 25.50
C ASP A 450 11.59 -9.31 26.16
N VAL A 451 11.42 -9.37 27.48
CA VAL A 451 10.64 -8.39 28.23
C VAL A 451 11.47 -7.12 28.39
N ASN A 452 10.98 -6.04 27.82
CA ASN A 452 11.61 -4.73 27.79
C ASN A 452 10.67 -3.72 28.45
N ILE A 453 11.10 -3.15 29.57
CA ILE A 453 10.43 -2.06 30.28
C ILE A 453 11.18 -0.78 29.92
N LEU A 454 10.54 0.08 29.13
CA LEU A 454 11.12 1.31 28.61
C LEU A 454 10.59 2.52 29.37
N LEU A 455 11.47 3.41 29.83
CA LEU A 455 11.07 4.65 30.47
C LEU A 455 11.93 5.83 30.00
N PRO A 456 11.32 7.01 29.80
CA PRO A 456 12.06 8.26 29.65
C PRO A 456 12.79 8.64 30.94
N LEU A 457 13.94 9.30 30.82
CA LEU A 457 14.74 9.75 31.96
C LEU A 457 14.67 11.27 32.19
N GLY A 458 14.08 12.03 31.27
CA GLY A 458 14.06 13.50 31.33
C GLY A 458 15.41 14.19 31.10
N THR A 459 16.48 13.43 30.95
CA THR A 459 17.84 13.89 30.65
C THR A 459 18.53 12.92 29.68
N THR A 460 19.63 13.37 29.07
CA THR A 460 20.52 12.53 28.25
C THR A 460 21.69 11.94 29.05
N ASP A 461 21.79 12.29 30.33
CA ASP A 461 22.80 11.76 31.23
C ASP A 461 22.44 10.33 31.66
N PRO A 462 23.44 9.43 31.80
CA PRO A 462 23.17 8.06 32.21
C PRO A 462 22.69 7.99 33.68
N PRO A 463 21.73 7.10 34.00
CA PRO A 463 21.30 6.86 35.37
C PRO A 463 22.41 6.16 36.17
N ALA A 464 22.52 6.49 37.46
CA ALA A 464 23.40 5.80 38.40
C ALA A 464 22.64 4.61 38.99
N ILE A 465 22.84 3.42 38.43
CA ILE A 465 22.20 2.18 38.90
C ILE A 465 22.73 1.80 40.29
N GLU A 466 21.83 1.63 41.25
CA GLU A 466 22.14 1.20 42.62
C GLU A 466 21.92 -0.31 42.77
N SER A 467 20.78 -0.81 42.29
CA SER A 467 20.45 -2.23 42.24
C SER A 467 19.64 -2.57 40.99
N ILE A 468 19.83 -3.76 40.44
CA ILE A 468 19.10 -4.21 39.25
C ILE A 468 19.02 -5.73 39.18
N ASP A 469 17.83 -6.25 38.95
CA ASP A 469 17.60 -7.59 38.45
C ASP A 469 17.53 -7.53 36.92
N GLY A 470 18.39 -8.26 36.20
CA GLY A 470 18.41 -8.23 34.74
C GLY A 470 19.45 -7.30 34.15
N GLN A 471 19.15 -6.73 32.99
CA GLN A 471 20.07 -5.89 32.23
C GLN A 471 19.44 -4.52 31.94
N TYR A 472 20.26 -3.48 31.78
CA TYR A 472 19.76 -2.19 31.31
C TYR A 472 20.57 -1.66 30.13
N LYS A 473 19.92 -0.82 29.33
CA LYS A 473 20.54 -0.05 28.25
C LYS A 473 20.00 1.37 28.29
N HIS A 474 20.91 2.33 28.24
CA HIS A 474 20.57 3.75 28.14
C HIS A 474 20.91 4.28 26.74
N ASP A 475 19.97 4.98 26.11
CA ASP A 475 20.18 5.68 24.86
C ASP A 475 20.32 7.20 25.11
N PRO A 476 21.55 7.75 25.05
CA PRO A 476 21.79 9.16 25.32
C PRO A 476 21.23 10.10 24.27
N ASN A 477 20.85 9.61 23.07
CA ASN A 477 20.26 10.48 22.04
C ASN A 477 18.79 10.79 22.31
N THR A 478 18.08 9.83 22.92
CA THR A 478 16.65 9.93 23.20
C THR A 478 16.36 10.18 24.68
N GLY A 479 17.34 9.96 25.56
CA GLY A 479 17.15 10.03 27.02
C GLY A 479 16.25 8.92 27.52
N MET A 480 16.26 7.76 26.86
CA MET A 480 15.44 6.60 27.20
C MET A 480 16.29 5.53 27.87
N MET A 481 15.73 4.86 28.87
CA MET A 481 16.26 3.64 29.43
C MET A 481 15.39 2.44 29.07
N CYS A 482 16.03 1.32 28.77
CA CYS A 482 15.40 0.02 28.66
C CYS A 482 15.91 -0.87 29.79
N TRP A 483 15.00 -1.40 30.60
CA TRP A 483 15.23 -2.46 31.56
C TRP A 483 14.76 -3.79 30.95
N HIS A 484 15.68 -4.73 30.79
CA HIS A 484 15.52 -5.93 29.99
C HIS A 484 15.62 -7.20 30.83
N GLN A 485 14.71 -8.14 30.56
CA GLN A 485 14.74 -9.52 31.02
C GLN A 485 14.60 -10.48 29.83
N ASP A 486 15.49 -11.46 29.72
CA ASP A 486 15.46 -12.46 28.66
C ASP A 486 14.16 -13.29 28.70
N VAL A 487 13.75 -13.68 29.91
CA VAL A 487 12.56 -14.49 30.19
C VAL A 487 11.90 -14.00 31.48
N VAL A 488 10.58 -14.03 31.56
CA VAL A 488 9.78 -13.87 32.79
C VAL A 488 8.73 -14.99 32.84
N ASP A 489 8.81 -15.83 33.86
CA ASP A 489 7.93 -16.97 34.13
C ASP A 489 7.75 -17.19 35.65
N ALA A 490 7.12 -18.29 36.05
CA ALA A 490 6.85 -18.60 37.46
C ALA A 490 8.10 -18.75 38.36
N ASN A 491 9.29 -18.98 37.79
CA ASN A 491 10.55 -19.10 38.54
C ASN A 491 11.23 -17.74 38.76
N ASN A 492 10.93 -16.77 37.91
CA ASN A 492 11.42 -15.41 37.98
C ASN A 492 10.26 -14.41 37.79
N SER A 493 9.26 -14.58 38.64
CA SER A 493 7.99 -13.85 38.58
C SER A 493 8.10 -12.40 39.03
N THR A 494 9.23 -11.97 39.58
CA THR A 494 9.42 -10.60 40.07
C THR A 494 10.80 -10.09 39.67
N GLY A 495 10.93 -8.77 39.54
CA GLY A 495 12.23 -8.10 39.42
C GLY A 495 12.16 -6.69 39.98
N SER A 496 13.32 -6.19 40.40
CA SER A 496 13.51 -4.86 40.97
C SER A 496 14.61 -4.08 40.26
N LEU A 497 14.47 -2.76 40.24
CA LEU A 497 15.44 -1.82 39.68
C LEU A 497 15.42 -0.54 40.51
N GLU A 498 16.59 -0.14 41.01
CA GLU A 498 16.79 1.10 41.75
C GLU A 498 17.93 1.90 41.11
N PHE A 499 17.69 3.18 40.83
CA PHE A 499 18.71 4.07 40.30
C PHE A 499 18.48 5.51 40.74
N THR A 500 19.55 6.30 40.70
CA THR A 500 19.50 7.74 40.95
C THR A 500 19.87 8.51 39.69
N ILE A 501 19.19 9.64 39.44
CA ILE A 501 19.44 10.50 38.28
C ILE A 501 19.27 11.99 38.62
N ALA A 502 19.96 12.87 37.90
CA ALA A 502 19.80 14.31 38.08
C ALA A 502 18.44 14.78 37.55
N GLY A 503 17.67 15.51 38.35
CA GLY A 503 16.32 15.92 38.00
C GLY A 503 15.56 16.51 39.18
N ASN A 504 14.43 17.15 38.90
CA ASN A 504 13.53 17.70 39.92
C ASN A 504 12.04 17.42 39.65
N ASP A 505 11.72 16.84 38.49
CA ASP A 505 10.36 16.58 38.04
C ASP A 505 10.16 15.07 37.95
N GLU A 506 9.24 14.53 38.74
CA GLU A 506 8.91 13.11 38.84
C GLU A 506 8.05 12.64 37.66
N ASP A 507 7.37 13.55 36.96
CA ASP A 507 6.49 13.21 35.84
C ASP A 507 7.26 12.82 34.57
N VAL A 508 8.57 13.13 34.50
CA VAL A 508 9.41 12.88 33.32
C VAL A 508 9.66 11.40 33.03
N PHE A 509 9.40 10.51 34.00
CA PHE A 509 9.59 9.06 33.86
C PHE A 509 8.40 8.36 33.20
N PHE A 510 7.32 9.10 32.89
CA PHE A 510 6.09 8.55 32.35
C PHE A 510 5.85 9.04 30.90
N PRO A 511 5.22 8.20 30.04
CA PRO A 511 4.75 6.85 30.34
C PRO A 511 5.89 5.82 30.36
N VAL A 512 5.81 4.86 31.30
CA VAL A 512 6.64 3.64 31.24
C VAL A 512 5.94 2.69 30.29
N GLN A 513 6.67 2.15 29.31
CA GLN A 513 6.15 1.25 28.29
C GLN A 513 6.71 -0.15 28.48
N VAL A 514 5.92 -1.15 28.10
CA VAL A 514 6.32 -2.54 28.16
C VAL A 514 6.21 -3.18 26.78
N ALA A 515 7.28 -3.86 26.35
CA ALA A 515 7.30 -4.67 25.16
C ALA A 515 7.77 -6.09 25.51
N PHE A 516 7.18 -7.12 24.90
CA PHE A 516 7.58 -8.51 25.07
C PHE A 516 7.05 -9.36 23.91
N THR A 517 7.52 -10.60 23.82
CA THR A 517 6.90 -11.64 22.99
C THR A 517 6.57 -12.86 23.86
N SER A 518 5.49 -13.58 23.55
CA SER A 518 5.18 -14.84 24.23
C SER A 518 4.53 -15.82 23.26
N GLN A 519 4.73 -17.12 23.49
CA GLN A 519 3.93 -18.18 22.85
C GLN A 519 2.76 -18.64 23.73
N SER A 520 2.75 -18.24 25.01
CA SER A 520 1.65 -18.48 25.93
C SER A 520 0.55 -17.47 25.68
N LEU A 521 -0.54 -17.93 25.08
CA LEU A 521 -1.72 -17.09 24.84
C LEU A 521 -2.50 -16.83 26.13
N MET A 522 -3.12 -15.66 26.19
CA MET A 522 -4.08 -15.31 27.23
C MET A 522 -5.33 -16.19 27.14
N CYS A 523 -5.84 -16.42 25.93
CA CYS A 523 -6.88 -17.42 25.68
C CYS A 523 -6.27 -18.82 25.64
N PRO A 524 -6.78 -19.82 26.38
CA PRO A 524 -6.32 -21.21 26.33
C PRO A 524 -6.78 -21.95 25.06
N ILE A 525 -6.89 -21.25 23.94
CA ILE A 525 -7.24 -21.80 22.64
C ILE A 525 -6.04 -22.50 22.00
N GLU A 526 -6.29 -23.69 21.49
CA GLU A 526 -5.30 -24.49 20.79
C GLU A 526 -5.92 -25.05 19.51
N VAL A 527 -5.12 -25.04 18.45
CA VAL A 527 -5.44 -25.76 17.21
C VAL A 527 -5.07 -27.23 17.43
N THR A 528 -6.06 -28.10 17.47
CA THR A 528 -5.89 -29.52 17.83
C THR A 528 -5.63 -30.41 16.63
N SER A 529 -6.16 -30.07 15.46
CA SER A 529 -5.84 -30.77 14.21
C SER A 529 -6.12 -29.94 12.97
N LEU A 530 -5.44 -30.31 11.88
CA LEU A 530 -5.68 -29.80 10.53
C LEU A 530 -5.83 -30.99 9.57
N THR A 531 -7.03 -31.17 9.01
CA THR A 531 -7.34 -32.28 8.11
C THR A 531 -8.02 -31.83 6.84
N ASN A 532 -7.92 -32.63 5.79
CA ASN A 532 -8.66 -32.41 4.56
C ASN A 532 -10.15 -32.71 4.77
N ALA A 533 -11.02 -31.82 4.29
CA ALA A 533 -12.46 -31.89 4.52
C ALA A 533 -13.15 -33.07 3.82
N GLU A 534 -12.58 -33.61 2.75
CA GLU A 534 -13.13 -34.73 1.99
C GLU A 534 -12.49 -36.07 2.39
N SER A 535 -11.16 -36.14 2.39
CA SER A 535 -10.44 -37.39 2.65
C SER A 535 -10.22 -37.66 4.14
N GLY A 536 -10.35 -36.64 5.00
CA GLY A 536 -10.00 -36.72 6.42
C GLY A 536 -8.50 -36.84 6.70
N SER A 537 -7.65 -36.82 5.67
CA SER A 537 -6.20 -36.96 5.84
C SER A 537 -5.57 -35.72 6.48
N PRO A 538 -4.56 -35.87 7.35
CA PRO A 538 -3.83 -34.73 7.90
C PRO A 538 -3.20 -33.85 6.81
N ILE A 539 -3.24 -32.53 6.99
CA ILE A 539 -2.55 -31.56 6.12
C ILE A 539 -1.29 -31.07 6.85
N PRO A 540 -0.08 -31.29 6.31
CA PRO A 540 1.12 -30.70 6.88
C PRO A 540 1.03 -29.17 6.85
N ASN A 541 1.44 -28.51 7.93
CA ASN A 541 1.34 -27.06 8.06
C ASN A 541 2.53 -26.47 8.83
N ASN A 542 2.74 -25.18 8.61
CA ASN A 542 3.55 -24.34 9.49
C ASN A 542 2.60 -23.56 10.41
N MET A 543 2.73 -23.74 11.72
CA MET A 543 1.94 -23.02 12.72
C MET A 543 2.82 -22.07 13.52
N THR A 544 2.37 -20.83 13.65
CA THR A 544 2.98 -19.83 14.53
C THR A 544 1.95 -19.40 15.57
N VAL A 545 2.35 -19.40 16.83
CA VAL A 545 1.56 -18.92 17.96
C VAL A 545 2.32 -17.77 18.60
N ARG A 546 1.66 -16.61 18.77
CA ARG A 546 2.28 -15.46 19.44
C ARG A 546 1.28 -14.57 20.17
N LEU A 547 1.71 -14.04 21.30
CA LEU A 547 1.11 -12.95 22.04
C LEU A 547 2.11 -11.79 22.03
N VAL A 548 1.64 -10.60 21.65
CA VAL A 548 2.44 -9.37 21.61
C VAL A 548 1.64 -8.20 22.18
N PRO A 549 2.27 -7.23 22.87
CA PRO A 549 1.60 -5.99 23.25
C PRO A 549 1.38 -5.09 22.02
N GLU A 550 0.17 -4.57 21.89
CA GLU A 550 -0.14 -3.47 20.96
C GLU A 550 0.09 -2.10 21.63
N SER A 551 -0.26 -1.99 22.92
CA SER A 551 0.08 -0.85 23.77
C SER A 551 0.06 -1.31 25.22
N TYR A 552 1.15 -1.13 25.95
CA TYR A 552 1.26 -1.58 27.34
C TYR A 552 2.00 -0.50 28.11
N GLN A 553 1.27 0.27 28.91
CA GLN A 553 1.83 1.48 29.50
C GLN A 553 1.33 1.76 30.90
N CYS A 554 2.23 2.31 31.70
CA CYS A 554 1.98 2.92 32.98
C CYS A 554 2.01 4.44 32.80
N VAL A 555 0.91 5.11 33.16
CA VAL A 555 0.66 6.54 32.86
C VAL A 555 0.50 7.39 34.11
#